data_AF-A0A8S1TPP4-F1
#
_entry.id   AF-A0A8S1TPP4-F1
#
_cell.length_a   1.000
_cell.length_b   1.000
_cell.length_c   1.000
_cell.angle_alpha   90.00
_cell.angle_beta   90.00
_cell.angle_gamma   90.00
#
_symmetry.space_group_name_H-M   'P 1'
#
loop_
_entity.id
_entity.type
_entity.pdbx_description
1 polymer ?
#
loop_
_entity_poly.entity_id
_entity_poly.type
_entity_poly.pdbx_seq_one_letter_code
_entity_poly.pdbx_strand_id
1 'polypeptide(L)'
;MESFLEKKSPVLIKGWQKRYFVYCDNLLLYFKNKVDLPPYQPKGVIMKQNIVQVDYLDPNKNEFIIHVGQRKFQLKAENKEIKEKWLDILKVPFNQTSKTKSELSTMNKVKWHEIPIQTIIQFYLRREEILSNIIQQKTQDTQSSLIKSSYIQQTIEAMGDKNKEFILRLLVEKKSVKNPLVKKKRWLLLFTSISIESLDQIHQFIKFIPQQYTLDTINLLKYENNLATLTKTTIELYQIQNLQFVVTNEYQINFIYNGRVFELIFPYLSDAKKLHDYIFKCQQINNSMPVQVSRTNQIPVYKMQDSKRRIINLKGKTILESQVEKKINSTQWKNVILTLKEHALFWEFVDTEEYSNIELKSISTIEQCNRMFTIIVNDQNTVQQQFRVSTIHEADEWTGQLSYLTDVEITFKVLEKSQTLQNYQQNALTNQSQTQQLNKQKTQQQQLEQKKPSFFQQFFCWGGERKEQ
;
A
#
# COMPACT_ATOMS: atom_id res chain seq x y z
N MET A 1 -26.68 -24.05 -19.63
CA MET A 1 -25.51 -24.93 -19.34
C MET A 1 -24.25 -24.17 -19.67
N GLU A 2 -23.23 -24.25 -18.82
CA GLU A 2 -21.94 -23.61 -19.04
C GLU A 2 -20.79 -24.52 -18.59
N SER A 3 -19.74 -24.66 -19.39
CA SER A 3 -18.52 -25.37 -18.98
C SER A 3 -17.34 -25.05 -19.89
N PHE A 4 -16.12 -25.41 -19.48
CA PHE A 4 -15.00 -25.47 -20.41
C PHE A 4 -15.12 -26.72 -21.30
N LEU A 5 -14.81 -26.57 -22.58
CA LEU A 5 -14.58 -27.65 -23.54
C LEU A 5 -13.31 -27.33 -24.33
N GLU A 6 -12.58 -28.36 -24.77
CA GLU A 6 -11.53 -28.18 -25.76
C GLU A 6 -12.17 -28.26 -27.15
N LYS A 7 -11.93 -27.23 -27.96
CA LYS A 7 -12.41 -27.15 -29.34
C LYS A 7 -11.22 -27.33 -30.28
N LYS A 8 -11.29 -28.31 -31.19
CA LYS A 8 -10.25 -28.48 -32.20
C LYS A 8 -10.24 -27.29 -33.15
N SER A 9 -9.05 -26.75 -33.42
CA SER A 9 -8.86 -25.71 -34.42
C SER A 9 -9.01 -26.30 -35.83
N PRO A 10 -9.65 -25.58 -36.78
CA PRO A 10 -9.63 -25.99 -38.18
C PRO A 10 -8.23 -25.84 -38.81
N VAL A 11 -7.40 -24.95 -38.26
CA VAL A 11 -6.00 -24.80 -38.67
C VAL A 11 -5.19 -25.93 -38.03
N LEU A 12 -4.58 -26.79 -38.86
CA LEU A 12 -3.84 -28.00 -38.47
C LEU A 12 -2.84 -27.76 -37.32
N ILE A 13 -2.17 -26.61 -37.31
CA ILE A 13 -1.08 -26.29 -36.39
C ILE A 13 -1.57 -25.98 -34.96
N LYS A 14 -2.81 -25.51 -34.79
CA LYS A 14 -3.28 -24.97 -33.49
C LYS A 14 -3.85 -26.01 -32.52
N GLY A 15 -4.05 -27.26 -32.96
CA GLY A 15 -4.52 -28.36 -32.10
C GLY A 15 -5.84 -28.09 -31.37
N TRP A 16 -5.95 -28.65 -30.15
CA TRP A 16 -7.08 -28.46 -29.24
C TRP A 16 -6.96 -27.14 -28.47
N GLN A 17 -8.06 -26.39 -28.37
CA GLN A 17 -8.09 -25.10 -27.68
C GLN A 17 -9.15 -25.09 -26.60
N LYS A 18 -8.75 -24.90 -25.33
CA LYS A 18 -9.70 -24.71 -24.23
C LYS A 18 -10.52 -23.43 -24.45
N ARG A 19 -11.85 -23.56 -24.44
CA ARG A 19 -12.82 -22.47 -24.60
C ARG A 19 -13.93 -22.64 -23.60
N TYR A 20 -14.48 -21.52 -23.17
CA TYR A 20 -15.62 -21.52 -22.26
C TYR A 20 -16.90 -21.47 -23.08
N PHE A 21 -17.68 -22.55 -23.06
CA PHE A 21 -18.93 -22.68 -23.79
C PHE A 21 -20.12 -22.37 -22.90
N VAL A 22 -21.10 -21.65 -23.46
CA VAL A 22 -22.35 -21.32 -22.80
C VAL A 22 -23.50 -21.59 -23.76
N TYR A 23 -24.47 -22.36 -23.30
CA TYR A 23 -25.73 -22.59 -24.00
C TYR A 23 -26.88 -21.91 -23.28
N CYS A 24 -27.57 -21.01 -23.99
CA CYS A 24 -28.74 -20.28 -23.52
C CYS A 24 -29.62 -19.88 -24.71
N ASP A 25 -30.94 -19.98 -24.56
CA ASP A 25 -31.94 -19.49 -25.52
C ASP A 25 -31.64 -19.90 -26.98
N ASN A 26 -31.35 -21.18 -27.18
CA ASN A 26 -30.99 -21.77 -28.48
C ASN A 26 -29.72 -21.20 -29.13
N LEU A 27 -28.87 -20.50 -28.37
CA LEU A 27 -27.56 -20.04 -28.78
C LEU A 27 -26.48 -20.79 -27.99
N LEU A 28 -25.51 -21.32 -28.73
CA LEU A 28 -24.27 -21.86 -28.22
C LEU A 28 -23.16 -20.85 -28.49
N LEU A 29 -22.69 -20.20 -27.44
CA LEU A 29 -21.63 -19.20 -27.46
C LEU A 29 -20.33 -19.83 -26.94
N TYR A 30 -19.19 -19.37 -27.44
CA TYR A 30 -17.91 -19.74 -26.82
C TYR A 30 -16.91 -18.59 -26.75
N PHE A 31 -16.17 -18.57 -25.65
CA PHE A 31 -15.25 -17.51 -25.26
C PHE A 31 -13.85 -18.06 -25.01
N LYS A 32 -12.85 -17.17 -24.93
CA LYS A 32 -11.48 -17.60 -24.56
C LYS A 32 -11.46 -18.03 -23.09
N ASN A 33 -12.05 -17.24 -22.20
CA ASN A 33 -12.14 -17.52 -20.76
C ASN A 33 -13.55 -17.28 -20.22
N LYS A 34 -13.80 -17.73 -18.99
CA LYS A 34 -15.05 -17.46 -18.25
C LYS A 34 -15.25 -15.97 -17.93
N VAL A 35 -14.18 -15.20 -17.78
CA VAL A 35 -14.25 -13.75 -17.54
C VAL A 35 -14.62 -12.94 -18.78
N ASP A 36 -14.43 -13.52 -19.97
CA ASP A 36 -14.73 -12.88 -21.25
C ASP A 36 -16.21 -13.05 -21.63
N LEU A 37 -17.09 -13.28 -20.66
CA LEU A 37 -18.53 -13.29 -20.90
C LEU A 37 -18.99 -11.88 -21.29
N PRO A 38 -20.19 -11.71 -21.88
CA PRO A 38 -20.72 -10.39 -22.21
C PRO A 38 -20.47 -9.39 -21.05
N PRO A 39 -19.97 -8.17 -21.32
CA PRO A 39 -20.04 -7.42 -22.58
C PRO A 39 -19.01 -7.78 -23.64
N TYR A 40 -18.09 -8.69 -23.36
CA TYR A 40 -17.09 -9.09 -24.33
C TYR A 40 -17.69 -9.95 -25.47
N GLN A 41 -17.19 -9.70 -26.68
CA GLN A 41 -17.63 -10.41 -27.88
C GLN A 41 -17.21 -11.89 -27.84
N PRO A 42 -18.14 -12.85 -28.06
CA PRO A 42 -17.78 -14.26 -28.15
C PRO A 42 -16.85 -14.54 -29.34
N LYS A 43 -16.03 -15.57 -29.20
CA LYS A 43 -15.18 -16.07 -30.30
C LYS A 43 -15.99 -16.82 -31.36
N GLY A 44 -17.17 -17.30 -31.01
CA GLY A 44 -18.16 -17.74 -31.98
C GLY A 44 -19.53 -17.97 -31.38
N VAL A 45 -20.51 -17.97 -32.28
CA VAL A 45 -21.93 -18.12 -32.02
C VAL A 45 -22.44 -19.22 -32.92
N ILE A 46 -23.20 -20.16 -32.36
CA ILE A 46 -23.87 -21.24 -33.09
C ILE A 46 -25.33 -21.22 -32.65
N MET A 47 -26.26 -20.98 -33.58
CA MET A 47 -27.68 -21.19 -33.30
C MET A 47 -27.97 -22.69 -33.29
N LYS A 48 -28.72 -23.17 -32.29
CA LYS A 48 -29.09 -24.59 -32.15
C LYS A 48 -29.83 -25.12 -33.38
N GLN A 49 -30.71 -24.31 -33.98
CA GLN A 49 -31.44 -24.66 -35.20
C GLN A 49 -30.55 -24.88 -36.43
N ASN A 50 -29.29 -24.42 -36.37
CA ASN A 50 -28.29 -24.65 -37.41
C ASN A 50 -27.46 -25.92 -37.14
N ILE A 51 -27.60 -26.54 -35.96
CA ILE A 51 -27.00 -27.84 -35.65
C ILE A 51 -27.86 -28.90 -36.34
N VAL A 52 -27.26 -29.63 -37.26
CA VAL A 52 -27.95 -30.62 -38.11
C VAL A 52 -27.83 -32.01 -37.50
N GLN A 53 -26.68 -32.29 -36.90
CA GLN A 53 -26.32 -33.60 -36.40
C GLN A 53 -25.29 -33.46 -35.27
N VAL A 54 -25.32 -34.40 -34.34
CA VAL A 54 -24.33 -34.53 -33.28
C VAL A 54 -23.83 -35.97 -33.25
N ASP A 55 -22.54 -36.17 -33.51
CA ASP A 55 -21.93 -37.50 -33.61
C ASP A 55 -21.08 -37.86 -32.40
N TYR A 56 -21.04 -39.16 -32.14
CA TYR A 56 -20.15 -39.81 -31.20
C TYR A 56 -18.90 -40.30 -31.95
N LEU A 57 -17.72 -39.81 -31.57
CA LEU A 57 -16.48 -40.26 -32.18
C LEU A 57 -16.02 -41.61 -31.61
N ASP A 58 -15.98 -41.70 -30.29
CA ASP A 58 -15.49 -42.88 -29.56
C ASP A 58 -16.20 -42.92 -28.19
N PRO A 59 -16.92 -43.99 -27.84
CA PRO A 59 -17.61 -44.12 -26.55
C PRO A 59 -16.67 -43.93 -25.35
N ASN A 60 -15.40 -44.35 -25.49
CA ASN A 60 -14.40 -44.32 -24.42
C ASN A 60 -13.70 -42.97 -24.30
N LYS A 61 -13.86 -42.07 -25.28
CA LYS A 61 -13.31 -40.71 -25.22
C LYS A 61 -14.39 -39.71 -24.84
N ASN A 62 -13.96 -38.60 -24.25
CA ASN A 62 -14.86 -37.48 -23.92
C ASN A 62 -15.07 -36.55 -25.12
N GLU A 63 -15.03 -37.08 -26.34
CA GLU A 63 -15.07 -36.33 -27.60
C GLU A 63 -16.39 -36.52 -28.36
N PHE A 64 -16.85 -35.46 -29.00
CA PHE A 64 -18.06 -35.46 -29.85
C PHE A 64 -17.94 -34.41 -30.96
N ILE A 65 -18.75 -34.55 -32.01
CA ILE A 65 -18.78 -33.61 -33.14
C ILE A 65 -20.16 -33.00 -33.25
N ILE A 66 -20.22 -31.68 -33.37
CA ILE A 66 -21.44 -30.98 -33.81
C ILE A 66 -21.29 -30.55 -35.26
N HIS A 67 -22.29 -30.88 -36.08
CA HIS A 67 -22.37 -30.47 -37.48
C HIS A 67 -23.28 -29.26 -37.57
N VAL A 68 -22.75 -28.15 -38.06
CA VAL A 68 -23.45 -26.87 -38.19
C VAL A 68 -23.37 -26.46 -39.66
N GLY A 69 -24.46 -26.64 -40.41
CA GLY A 69 -24.44 -26.47 -41.86
C GLY A 69 -23.39 -27.38 -42.51
N GLN A 70 -22.38 -26.78 -43.13
CA GLN A 70 -21.26 -27.49 -43.76
C GLN A 70 -20.04 -27.65 -42.85
N ARG A 71 -20.09 -27.09 -41.63
CA ARG A 71 -18.96 -27.05 -40.70
C ARG A 71 -19.08 -28.12 -39.64
N LYS A 72 -17.95 -28.67 -39.22
CA LYS A 72 -17.85 -29.63 -38.11
C LYS A 72 -17.05 -29.00 -36.98
N PHE A 73 -17.57 -29.04 -35.76
CA PHE A 73 -16.83 -28.66 -34.57
C PHE A 73 -16.56 -29.91 -33.74
N GLN A 74 -15.30 -30.31 -33.66
CA GLN A 74 -14.86 -31.37 -32.75
C GLN A 74 -14.63 -30.76 -31.37
N LEU A 75 -15.35 -31.28 -30.39
CA LEU A 75 -15.38 -30.80 -29.01
C LEU A 75 -14.98 -31.95 -28.07
N LYS A 76 -14.24 -31.61 -27.02
CA LYS A 76 -13.82 -32.54 -25.98
C LYS A 76 -14.16 -31.99 -24.60
N ALA A 77 -14.91 -32.77 -23.84
CA ALA A 77 -15.23 -32.50 -22.46
C ALA A 77 -14.12 -33.00 -21.52
N GLU A 78 -14.08 -32.43 -20.32
CA GLU A 78 -13.15 -32.85 -19.28
C GLU A 78 -13.44 -34.27 -18.79
N ASN A 79 -14.72 -34.63 -18.67
CA ASN A 79 -15.17 -35.93 -18.21
C ASN A 79 -16.43 -36.40 -18.98
N LYS A 80 -16.79 -37.68 -18.78
CA LYS A 80 -17.92 -38.34 -19.44
C LYS A 80 -19.26 -37.68 -19.10
N GLU A 81 -19.45 -37.29 -17.84
CA GLU A 81 -20.68 -36.64 -17.37
C GLU A 81 -20.94 -35.30 -18.09
N ILE A 82 -19.91 -34.45 -18.20
CA ILE A 82 -20.02 -33.18 -18.92
C ILE A 82 -20.30 -33.43 -20.41
N LYS A 83 -19.65 -34.42 -21.03
CA LYS A 83 -19.95 -34.82 -22.42
C LYS A 83 -21.44 -35.17 -22.57
N GLU A 84 -21.97 -36.03 -21.71
CA GLU A 84 -23.36 -36.50 -21.78
C GLU A 84 -24.36 -35.35 -21.60
N LYS A 85 -24.12 -34.43 -20.66
CA LYS A 85 -24.95 -33.23 -20.47
C LYS A 85 -24.97 -32.34 -21.72
N TRP A 86 -23.81 -32.14 -22.35
CA TRP A 86 -23.74 -31.36 -23.59
C TRP A 86 -24.47 -32.04 -24.74
N LEU A 87 -24.28 -33.35 -24.90
CA LEU A 87 -24.97 -34.13 -25.93
C LEU A 87 -26.49 -34.02 -25.76
N ASP A 88 -27.00 -34.20 -24.56
CA ASP A 88 -28.44 -34.12 -24.28
C ASP A 88 -29.05 -32.77 -24.68
N ILE A 89 -28.36 -31.69 -24.32
CA ILE A 89 -28.80 -30.32 -24.66
C ILE A 89 -28.74 -30.05 -26.16
N LEU A 90 -27.73 -30.60 -26.84
CA LEU A 90 -27.47 -30.38 -28.26
C LEU A 90 -28.17 -31.41 -29.15
N LYS A 91 -28.90 -32.39 -28.58
CA LYS A 91 -29.72 -33.33 -29.33
C LYS A 91 -30.65 -32.55 -30.27
N VAL A 92 -30.60 -32.95 -31.53
CA VAL A 92 -31.38 -32.38 -32.60
C VAL A 92 -32.56 -33.34 -32.87
N PRO A 93 -33.80 -32.86 -32.96
CA PRO A 93 -34.94 -33.69 -33.37
C PRO A 93 -34.68 -34.28 -34.75
N PHE A 94 -35.06 -35.55 -34.95
CA PHE A 94 -34.85 -36.30 -36.19
C PHE A 94 -35.30 -35.54 -37.46
N ASN A 95 -36.34 -34.72 -37.34
CA ASN A 95 -36.94 -33.93 -38.43
C ASN A 95 -36.04 -32.83 -39.01
N GLN A 96 -34.90 -32.48 -38.40
CA GLN A 96 -33.96 -31.49 -38.95
C GLN A 96 -32.85 -32.10 -39.81
N THR A 97 -32.77 -33.43 -39.89
CA THR A 97 -31.70 -34.14 -40.63
C THR A 97 -31.89 -34.15 -42.15
N SER A 98 -33.06 -33.77 -42.66
CA SER A 98 -33.43 -33.80 -44.08
C SER A 98 -33.28 -32.47 -44.83
N LYS A 99 -32.62 -31.46 -44.25
CA LYS A 99 -32.40 -30.15 -44.89
C LYS A 99 -31.54 -30.28 -46.15
N THR A 100 -31.92 -29.56 -47.21
CA THR A 100 -31.25 -29.65 -48.53
C THR A 100 -29.88 -28.96 -48.51
N LYS A 101 -28.97 -29.33 -49.44
CA LYS A 101 -27.62 -28.74 -49.56
C LYS A 101 -27.64 -27.21 -49.72
N SER A 102 -28.67 -26.64 -50.34
CA SER A 102 -28.79 -25.18 -50.49
C SER A 102 -29.07 -24.49 -49.15
N GLU A 103 -29.99 -25.01 -48.33
CA GLU A 103 -30.32 -24.50 -46.99
C GLU A 103 -29.13 -24.57 -46.02
N LEU A 104 -28.31 -25.62 -46.15
CA LEU A 104 -27.10 -25.81 -45.33
C LEU A 104 -26.01 -24.76 -45.61
N SER A 105 -25.99 -24.17 -46.81
CA SER A 105 -24.98 -23.18 -47.20
C SER A 105 -25.22 -21.83 -46.50
N THR A 106 -26.48 -21.43 -46.35
CA THR A 106 -26.91 -20.17 -45.73
C THR A 106 -26.78 -20.15 -44.19
N MET A 107 -26.66 -21.32 -43.55
CA MET A 107 -26.64 -21.45 -42.08
C MET A 107 -25.28 -21.17 -41.40
N ASN A 108 -24.22 -20.88 -42.18
CA ASN A 108 -22.85 -21.10 -41.70
C ASN A 108 -22.20 -19.98 -40.88
N LYS A 109 -22.79 -18.78 -40.76
CA LYS A 109 -22.24 -17.70 -39.92
C LYS A 109 -23.33 -16.74 -39.46
N VAL A 110 -23.77 -16.91 -38.22
CA VAL A 110 -24.45 -15.84 -37.48
C VAL A 110 -23.36 -14.92 -36.93
N LYS A 111 -23.35 -13.66 -37.34
CA LYS A 111 -22.44 -12.69 -36.73
C LYS A 111 -23.00 -12.28 -35.37
N TRP A 112 -22.12 -12.02 -34.40
CA TRP A 112 -22.55 -11.57 -33.06
C TRP A 112 -23.47 -10.34 -33.12
N HIS A 113 -23.17 -9.38 -34.00
CA HIS A 113 -23.96 -8.16 -34.16
C HIS A 113 -25.33 -8.37 -34.82
N GLU A 114 -25.61 -9.56 -35.37
CA GLU A 114 -26.91 -9.92 -35.93
C GLU A 114 -27.84 -10.52 -34.87
N ILE A 115 -27.33 -10.81 -33.67
CA ILE A 115 -28.15 -11.28 -32.55
C ILE A 115 -28.90 -10.07 -31.98
N PRO A 116 -30.24 -10.12 -31.85
CA PRO A 116 -31.02 -9.05 -31.25
C PRO A 116 -30.47 -8.70 -29.86
N ILE A 117 -30.29 -7.40 -29.61
CA ILE A 117 -29.78 -6.89 -28.33
C ILE A 117 -30.63 -7.39 -27.16
N GLN A 118 -31.95 -7.56 -27.37
CA GLN A 118 -32.87 -8.10 -26.37
C GLN A 118 -32.50 -9.53 -25.96
N THR A 119 -32.08 -10.38 -26.90
CA THR A 119 -31.61 -11.75 -26.60
C THR A 119 -30.34 -11.72 -25.76
N ILE A 120 -29.44 -10.76 -26.05
CA ILE A 120 -28.23 -10.55 -25.26
C ILE A 120 -28.59 -10.05 -23.85
N ILE A 121 -29.54 -9.12 -23.71
CA ILE A 121 -30.03 -8.63 -22.42
C ILE A 121 -30.69 -9.74 -21.59
N GLN A 122 -31.56 -10.56 -22.20
CA GLN A 122 -32.19 -11.69 -21.52
C GLN A 122 -31.16 -12.71 -21.03
N PHE A 123 -30.10 -12.95 -21.81
CA PHE A 123 -28.96 -13.76 -21.37
C PHE A 123 -28.31 -13.21 -20.10
N TYR A 124 -28.15 -11.88 -19.97
CA TYR A 124 -27.63 -11.26 -18.74
C TYR A 124 -28.57 -11.45 -17.56
N LEU A 125 -29.85 -11.11 -17.73
CA LEU A 125 -30.83 -11.14 -16.65
C LEU A 125 -30.98 -12.57 -16.09
N ARG A 126 -31.09 -13.57 -16.97
CA ARG A 126 -31.21 -14.97 -16.57
C ARG A 126 -29.96 -15.49 -15.87
N ARG A 127 -28.78 -15.03 -16.28
CA ARG A 127 -27.54 -15.40 -15.60
C ARG A 127 -27.45 -14.76 -14.22
N GLU A 128 -27.78 -13.49 -14.09
CA GLU A 128 -27.83 -12.81 -12.80
C GLU A 128 -28.84 -13.50 -11.87
N GLU A 129 -30.00 -13.92 -12.39
CA GLU A 129 -30.99 -14.69 -11.66
C GLU A 129 -30.46 -16.08 -11.21
N ILE A 130 -29.79 -16.81 -12.10
CA ILE A 130 -29.17 -18.10 -11.74
C ILE A 130 -28.07 -17.90 -10.70
N LEU A 131 -27.25 -16.85 -10.83
CA LEU A 131 -26.21 -16.52 -9.86
C LEU A 131 -26.83 -16.11 -8.52
N SER A 132 -27.89 -15.30 -8.52
CA SER A 132 -28.61 -14.94 -7.30
C SER A 132 -29.24 -16.15 -6.65
N ASN A 133 -29.80 -17.08 -7.42
CA ASN A 133 -30.41 -18.32 -6.91
C ASN A 133 -29.35 -19.30 -6.37
N ILE A 134 -28.19 -19.44 -7.03
CA ILE A 134 -27.07 -20.23 -6.51
C ILE A 134 -26.52 -19.60 -5.23
N ILE A 135 -26.44 -18.27 -5.17
CA ILE A 135 -26.04 -17.54 -3.96
C ILE A 135 -27.08 -17.80 -2.86
N GLN A 136 -28.38 -17.69 -3.14
CA GLN A 136 -29.46 -17.94 -2.17
C GLN A 136 -29.52 -19.41 -1.71
N GLN A 137 -29.38 -20.39 -2.60
CA GLN A 137 -29.32 -21.81 -2.24
C GLN A 137 -28.07 -22.12 -1.43
N LYS A 138 -26.90 -21.59 -1.81
CA LYS A 138 -25.71 -21.71 -0.98
C LYS A 138 -25.93 -21.03 0.37
N THR A 139 -26.64 -19.90 0.43
CA THR A 139 -27.01 -19.26 1.70
C THR A 139 -27.92 -20.15 2.55
N GLN A 140 -28.88 -20.87 1.95
CA GLN A 140 -29.75 -21.83 2.65
C GLN A 140 -29.02 -23.11 3.09
N ASP A 141 -28.17 -23.71 2.25
CA ASP A 141 -27.37 -24.87 2.63
C ASP A 141 -26.35 -24.53 3.72
N THR A 142 -25.83 -23.29 3.69
CA THR A 142 -24.93 -22.78 4.72
C THR A 142 -25.67 -22.55 6.05
N GLN A 143 -26.99 -22.28 6.07
CA GLN A 143 -27.80 -22.06 7.30
C GLN A 143 -27.75 -23.27 8.25
N SER A 144 -27.64 -24.49 7.74
CA SER A 144 -27.52 -25.71 8.55
C SER A 144 -26.15 -25.84 9.26
N SER A 145 -25.11 -25.15 8.78
CA SER A 145 -23.76 -25.08 9.37
C SER A 145 -23.50 -23.80 10.19
N LEU A 146 -24.48 -22.89 10.24
CA LEU A 146 -24.33 -21.47 10.59
C LEU A 146 -24.59 -21.14 12.07
N ILE A 147 -24.78 -22.12 12.94
CA ILE A 147 -25.08 -21.88 14.37
C ILE A 147 -23.90 -21.16 15.09
N LYS A 148 -22.71 -21.05 14.48
CA LYS A 148 -21.56 -20.34 15.07
C LYS A 148 -21.07 -19.08 14.34
N SER A 149 -21.59 -18.77 13.14
CA SER A 149 -21.24 -17.53 12.41
C SER A 149 -22.41 -16.54 12.26
N SER A 150 -23.58 -16.88 12.80
CA SER A 150 -24.81 -16.08 12.68
C SER A 150 -24.72 -14.73 13.38
N TYR A 151 -23.93 -14.62 14.45
CA TYR A 151 -24.01 -13.45 15.33
C TYR A 151 -23.57 -12.14 14.65
N ILE A 152 -22.46 -12.12 13.90
CA ILE A 152 -21.97 -10.90 13.25
C ILE A 152 -22.93 -10.45 12.14
N GLN A 153 -23.41 -11.38 11.32
CA GLN A 153 -24.32 -11.08 10.20
C GLN A 153 -25.70 -10.66 10.72
N GLN A 154 -26.24 -11.35 11.74
CA GLN A 154 -27.48 -10.97 12.43
C GLN A 154 -27.34 -9.60 13.12
N THR A 155 -26.17 -9.30 13.70
CA THR A 155 -25.95 -7.98 14.32
C THR A 155 -25.89 -6.87 13.26
N ILE A 156 -25.21 -7.10 12.13
CA ILE A 156 -25.18 -6.14 11.00
C ILE A 156 -26.57 -5.94 10.39
N GLU A 157 -27.37 -7.01 10.30
CA GLU A 157 -28.75 -6.94 9.79
C GLU A 157 -29.68 -6.25 10.80
N ALA A 158 -29.54 -6.53 12.09
CA ALA A 158 -30.29 -5.90 13.17
C ALA A 158 -29.98 -4.41 13.33
N MET A 159 -28.79 -3.96 12.90
CA MET A 159 -28.41 -2.54 12.87
C MET A 159 -29.23 -1.71 11.87
N GLY A 160 -29.87 -2.33 10.88
CA GLY A 160 -30.67 -1.63 9.86
C GLY A 160 -29.84 -0.87 8.82
N ASP A 161 -30.45 -0.53 7.68
CA ASP A 161 -29.75 0.02 6.50
C ASP A 161 -29.05 1.36 6.76
N LYS A 162 -29.62 2.20 7.64
CA LYS A 162 -29.04 3.50 8.00
C LYS A 162 -27.68 3.39 8.70
N ASN A 163 -27.41 2.27 9.35
CA ASN A 163 -26.18 2.08 10.11
C ASN A 163 -25.09 1.33 9.33
N LYS A 164 -25.41 0.81 8.14
CA LYS A 164 -24.44 0.09 7.28
C LYS A 164 -23.32 1.00 6.77
N GLU A 165 -23.58 2.30 6.67
CA GLU A 165 -22.56 3.29 6.28
C GLU A 165 -21.42 3.43 7.30
N PHE A 166 -21.66 3.05 8.56
CA PHE A 166 -20.67 3.09 9.65
C PHE A 166 -19.85 1.80 9.76
N ILE A 167 -20.06 0.84 8.86
CA ILE A 167 -19.35 -0.45 8.86
C ILE A 167 -18.67 -0.65 7.52
N LEU A 168 -17.35 -0.51 7.51
CA LEU A 168 -16.57 -0.90 6.35
C LEU A 168 -16.27 -2.40 6.43
N ARG A 169 -16.84 -3.15 5.48
CA ARG A 169 -16.63 -4.59 5.32
C ARG A 169 -15.90 -4.87 4.02
N LEU A 170 -14.67 -5.36 4.11
CA LEU A 170 -13.84 -5.68 2.95
C LEU A 170 -13.32 -7.12 3.01
N LEU A 171 -13.21 -7.76 1.85
CA LEU A 171 -12.49 -9.01 1.71
C LEU A 171 -11.05 -8.69 1.31
N VAL A 172 -10.09 -9.09 2.14
CA VAL A 172 -8.67 -8.79 1.93
C VAL A 172 -7.83 -10.06 1.94
N GLU A 173 -6.70 -10.04 1.26
CA GLU A 173 -5.67 -11.06 1.39
C GLU A 173 -4.55 -10.55 2.29
N LYS A 174 -4.35 -11.22 3.42
CA LYS A 174 -3.26 -10.92 4.35
C LYS A 174 -2.10 -11.87 4.11
N LYS A 175 -0.89 -11.34 3.89
CA LYS A 175 0.32 -12.19 3.87
C LYS A 175 0.60 -12.79 5.24
N SER A 176 1.06 -14.04 5.26
CA SER A 176 1.43 -14.73 6.49
C SER A 176 2.79 -14.23 6.98
N VAL A 177 2.86 -13.79 8.23
CA VAL A 177 4.11 -13.35 8.89
C VAL A 177 5.17 -14.45 8.87
N LYS A 178 4.78 -15.72 9.02
CA LYS A 178 5.70 -16.87 9.01
C LYS A 178 6.16 -17.28 7.61
N ASN A 179 5.39 -16.96 6.56
CA ASN A 179 5.69 -17.36 5.19
C ASN A 179 5.07 -16.34 4.23
N PRO A 180 5.84 -15.36 3.73
CA PRO A 180 5.34 -14.28 2.88
C PRO A 180 4.68 -14.75 1.58
N LEU A 181 5.04 -15.93 1.08
CA LEU A 181 4.45 -16.51 -0.14
C LEU A 181 3.01 -17.00 0.08
N VAL A 182 2.62 -17.24 1.34
CA VAL A 182 1.27 -17.71 1.68
C VAL A 182 0.37 -16.52 1.98
N LYS A 183 -0.56 -16.26 1.05
CA LYS A 183 -1.66 -15.30 1.23
C LYS A 183 -2.86 -16.00 1.87
N LYS A 184 -3.51 -15.35 2.84
CA LYS A 184 -4.72 -15.87 3.47
C LYS A 184 -5.84 -14.84 3.38
N LYS A 185 -6.99 -15.26 2.84
CA LYS A 185 -8.21 -14.44 2.82
C LYS A 185 -8.69 -14.12 4.22
N ARG A 186 -9.15 -12.89 4.44
CA ARG A 186 -9.68 -12.37 5.70
C ARG A 186 -10.85 -11.45 5.43
N TRP A 187 -11.83 -11.50 6.31
CA TRP A 187 -12.79 -10.41 6.42
C TRP A 187 -12.17 -9.31 7.27
N LEU A 188 -12.13 -8.10 6.73
CA LEU A 188 -11.81 -6.88 7.46
C LEU A 188 -13.14 -6.22 7.81
N LEU A 189 -13.40 -6.08 9.10
CA LEU A 189 -14.50 -5.28 9.63
C LEU A 189 -13.95 -4.08 10.36
N LEU A 190 -14.57 -2.95 10.12
CA LEU A 190 -14.20 -1.69 10.72
C LEU A 190 -15.47 -0.93 11.07
N PHE A 191 -15.67 -0.70 12.36
CA PHE A 191 -16.77 0.10 12.90
C PHE A 191 -16.27 1.53 13.10
N THR A 192 -16.95 2.51 12.54
CA THR A 192 -16.46 3.90 12.51
C THR A 192 -17.41 4.91 13.13
N SER A 193 -16.83 5.92 13.79
CA SER A 193 -17.51 7.12 14.27
C SER A 193 -17.56 8.27 13.25
N ILE A 194 -16.82 8.18 12.15
CA ILE A 194 -16.39 9.36 11.36
C ILE A 194 -17.48 9.99 10.52
N SER A 195 -18.51 9.24 10.17
CA SER A 195 -19.69 9.75 9.47
C SER A 195 -20.81 10.19 10.43
N ILE A 196 -20.57 10.16 11.74
CA ILE A 196 -21.59 10.49 12.73
C ILE A 196 -21.52 11.98 13.05
N GLU A 197 -22.59 12.70 12.72
CA GLU A 197 -22.64 14.17 12.83
C GLU A 197 -22.96 14.65 14.26
N SER A 198 -23.48 13.78 15.13
CA SER A 198 -23.85 14.15 16.50
C SER A 198 -23.53 13.07 17.54
N LEU A 199 -23.25 13.51 18.78
CA LEU A 199 -22.93 12.63 19.91
C LEU A 199 -24.06 11.64 20.25
N ASP A 200 -25.32 12.05 20.06
CA ASP A 200 -26.48 11.20 20.30
C ASP A 200 -26.57 10.04 19.32
N GLN A 201 -26.22 10.27 18.06
CA GLN A 201 -26.12 9.21 17.05
C GLN A 201 -24.96 8.24 17.38
N ILE A 202 -23.84 8.73 17.92
CA ILE A 202 -22.72 7.88 18.37
C ILE A 202 -23.19 6.97 19.50
N HIS A 203 -23.85 7.52 20.53
CA HIS A 203 -24.36 6.74 21.65
C HIS A 203 -25.42 5.72 21.22
N GLN A 204 -26.27 6.05 20.26
CA GLN A 204 -27.22 5.09 19.68
C GLN A 204 -26.49 4.00 18.90
N PHE A 205 -25.49 4.35 18.08
CA PHE A 205 -24.72 3.40 17.29
C PHE A 205 -23.91 2.43 18.15
N ILE A 206 -23.23 2.92 19.20
CA ILE A 206 -22.43 2.10 20.13
C ILE A 206 -23.27 0.98 20.77
N LYS A 207 -24.56 1.23 21.04
CA LYS A 207 -25.46 0.21 21.61
C LYS A 207 -25.66 -1.01 20.70
N PHE A 208 -25.43 -0.86 19.39
CA PHE A 208 -25.55 -1.95 18.44
C PHE A 208 -24.22 -2.63 18.12
N ILE A 209 -23.08 -2.04 18.50
CA ILE A 209 -21.78 -2.69 18.33
C ILE A 209 -21.70 -3.84 19.34
N PRO A 210 -21.45 -5.09 18.90
CA PRO A 210 -21.27 -6.19 19.82
C PRO A 210 -20.13 -5.91 20.80
N GLN A 211 -20.29 -6.32 22.06
CA GLN A 211 -19.34 -6.02 23.14
C GLN A 211 -17.89 -6.46 22.83
N GLN A 212 -17.69 -7.47 21.98
CA GLN A 212 -16.37 -7.91 21.55
C GLN A 212 -15.68 -7.01 20.51
N TYR A 213 -16.36 -5.99 20.00
CA TYR A 213 -15.84 -5.03 19.02
C TYR A 213 -15.86 -3.63 19.62
N THR A 214 -14.86 -2.85 19.24
CA THR A 214 -14.72 -1.46 19.65
C THR A 214 -14.73 -0.56 18.43
N LEU A 215 -15.28 0.64 18.61
CA LEU A 215 -15.28 1.69 17.60
C LEU A 215 -13.83 2.04 17.23
N ASP A 216 -13.61 2.41 15.97
CA ASP A 216 -12.30 2.83 15.47
C ASP A 216 -11.22 1.75 15.61
N THR A 217 -11.63 0.49 15.42
CA THR A 217 -10.74 -0.67 15.34
C THR A 217 -10.91 -1.47 14.05
N ILE A 218 -9.79 -1.92 13.49
CA ILE A 218 -9.75 -2.87 12.38
C ILE A 218 -9.76 -4.28 12.97
N ASN A 219 -10.85 -5.01 12.70
CA ASN A 219 -11.04 -6.39 13.11
C ASN A 219 -10.80 -7.32 11.91
N LEU A 220 -9.71 -8.08 11.97
CA LEU A 220 -9.36 -9.10 10.97
C LEU A 220 -9.90 -10.45 11.41
N LEU A 221 -10.92 -10.92 10.71
CA LEU A 221 -11.60 -12.17 10.94
C LEU A 221 -11.07 -13.26 10.01
N LYS A 222 -10.98 -14.49 10.53
CA LYS A 222 -10.64 -15.65 9.72
C LYS A 222 -11.74 -15.88 8.67
N TYR A 223 -11.33 -16.10 7.42
CA TYR A 223 -12.22 -16.48 6.33
C TYR A 223 -12.17 -18.00 6.15
N GLU A 224 -13.25 -18.70 6.50
CA GLU A 224 -13.39 -20.14 6.29
C GLU A 224 -14.79 -20.44 5.74
N ASN A 225 -14.87 -21.22 4.66
CA ASN A 225 -16.13 -21.64 4.05
C ASN A 225 -17.09 -20.46 3.74
N ASN A 226 -16.56 -19.33 3.26
CA ASN A 226 -17.28 -18.07 3.02
C ASN A 226 -17.83 -17.37 4.28
N LEU A 227 -17.54 -17.87 5.47
CA LEU A 227 -18.03 -17.34 6.75
C LEU A 227 -16.89 -16.70 7.55
N ALA A 228 -17.25 -15.70 8.36
CA ALA A 228 -16.38 -15.13 9.38
C ALA A 228 -16.55 -15.93 10.67
N THR A 229 -15.49 -16.60 11.14
CA THR A 229 -15.63 -17.59 12.24
C THR A 229 -14.97 -17.17 13.56
N LEU A 230 -13.88 -16.40 13.53
CA LEU A 230 -13.21 -15.94 14.74
C LEU A 230 -12.41 -14.65 14.51
N THR A 231 -12.51 -13.69 15.43
CA THR A 231 -11.64 -12.50 15.44
C THR A 231 -10.22 -12.95 15.70
N LYS A 232 -9.33 -12.75 14.72
CA LYS A 232 -7.94 -13.19 14.83
C LYS A 232 -7.03 -12.06 15.29
N THR A 233 -7.37 -10.83 14.93
CA THR A 233 -6.58 -9.64 15.28
C THR A 233 -7.52 -8.44 15.31
N THR A 234 -7.49 -7.69 16.40
CA THR A 234 -8.08 -6.36 16.52
C THR A 234 -6.94 -5.37 16.59
N ILE A 235 -7.04 -4.30 15.80
CA ILE A 235 -6.01 -3.27 15.69
C ILE A 235 -6.71 -1.94 15.92
N GLU A 236 -6.33 -1.21 16.95
CA GLU A 236 -6.89 0.11 17.19
C GLU A 236 -6.25 1.10 16.21
N LEU A 237 -7.05 1.95 15.58
CA LEU A 237 -6.56 2.78 14.47
C LEU A 237 -5.43 3.73 14.89
N TYR A 238 -5.44 4.20 16.13
CA TYR A 238 -4.38 5.06 16.67
C TYR A 238 -3.05 4.33 16.87
N GLN A 239 -3.04 3.00 16.89
CA GLN A 239 -1.84 2.17 17.03
C GLN A 239 -1.15 1.88 15.68
N ILE A 240 -1.76 2.30 14.57
CA ILE A 240 -1.23 2.10 13.22
C ILE A 240 -0.15 3.14 12.94
N GLN A 241 1.08 2.68 12.72
CA GLN A 241 2.23 3.50 12.35
C GLN A 241 2.62 3.28 10.88
N ASN A 242 3.21 4.29 10.25
CA ASN A 242 3.78 4.20 8.90
C ASN A 242 2.82 3.61 7.86
N LEU A 243 1.60 4.16 7.79
CA LEU A 243 0.62 3.78 6.77
C LEU A 243 1.14 4.19 5.39
N GLN A 244 1.37 3.23 4.51
CA GLN A 244 1.80 3.44 3.14
C GLN A 244 0.82 2.79 2.17
N PHE A 245 0.34 3.59 1.23
CA PHE A 245 -0.43 3.10 0.09
C PHE A 245 0.49 2.87 -1.08
N VAL A 246 0.56 1.63 -1.55
CA VAL A 246 1.41 1.28 -2.70
C VAL A 246 0.51 0.76 -3.82
N VAL A 247 0.49 1.51 -4.92
CA VAL A 247 -0.20 1.09 -6.15
C VAL A 247 0.76 0.19 -6.92
N THR A 248 0.66 -1.12 -6.70
CA THR A 248 1.31 -2.12 -7.55
C THR A 248 0.29 -2.79 -8.48
N ASN A 249 0.68 -3.84 -9.21
CA ASN A 249 -0.26 -4.69 -9.96
C ASN A 249 -1.36 -5.30 -9.07
N GLU A 250 -1.12 -5.36 -7.75
CA GLU A 250 -2.10 -5.68 -6.74
C GLU A 250 -2.20 -4.48 -5.78
N TYR A 251 -3.40 -3.95 -5.54
CA TYR A 251 -3.57 -2.76 -4.70
C TYR A 251 -3.23 -3.09 -3.24
N GLN A 252 -2.22 -2.42 -2.68
CA GLN A 252 -1.62 -2.82 -1.39
C GLN A 252 -1.63 -1.69 -0.37
N ILE A 253 -1.98 -2.04 0.87
CA ILE A 253 -1.82 -1.17 2.03
C ILE A 253 -0.86 -1.84 3.00
N ASN A 254 0.21 -1.11 3.33
CA ASN A 254 1.20 -1.52 4.30
C ASN A 254 1.10 -0.63 5.53
N PHE A 255 1.21 -1.22 6.72
CA PHE A 255 1.35 -0.47 7.95
C PHE A 255 2.08 -1.28 9.02
N ILE A 256 2.61 -0.61 10.03
CA ILE A 256 3.26 -1.23 11.18
C ILE A 256 2.31 -1.23 12.36
N TYR A 257 2.20 -2.39 13.02
CA TYR A 257 1.47 -2.55 14.27
C TYR A 257 2.25 -3.47 15.20
N ASN A 258 2.53 -3.02 16.44
CA ASN A 258 3.36 -3.71 17.42
C ASN A 258 4.69 -4.22 16.83
N GLY A 259 5.40 -3.36 16.10
CA GLY A 259 6.69 -3.67 15.47
C GLY A 259 6.61 -4.67 14.31
N ARG A 260 5.41 -5.04 13.85
CA ARG A 260 5.21 -5.98 12.73
C ARG A 260 4.62 -5.27 11.53
N VAL A 261 5.13 -5.59 10.34
CA VAL A 261 4.57 -5.11 9.08
C VAL A 261 3.33 -5.93 8.73
N PHE A 262 2.22 -5.23 8.51
CA PHE A 262 0.98 -5.76 7.99
C PHE A 262 0.84 -5.34 6.54
N GLU A 263 0.78 -6.32 5.65
CA GLU A 263 0.53 -6.12 4.22
C GLU A 263 -0.85 -6.69 3.88
N LEU A 264 -1.75 -5.78 3.49
CA LEU A 264 -3.10 -6.07 3.04
C LEU A 264 -3.20 -5.87 1.54
N ILE A 265 -3.64 -6.91 0.83
CA ILE A 265 -3.80 -6.91 -0.61
C ILE A 265 -5.29 -6.90 -0.93
N PHE A 266 -5.71 -5.98 -1.78
CA PHE A 266 -7.10 -5.78 -2.17
C PHE A 266 -7.33 -6.25 -3.61
N PRO A 267 -8.44 -6.97 -3.87
CA PRO A 267 -8.81 -7.37 -5.22
C PRO A 267 -9.25 -6.18 -6.10
N TYR A 268 -9.71 -5.08 -5.49
CA TYR A 268 -10.22 -3.90 -6.19
C TYR A 268 -9.59 -2.60 -5.66
N LEU A 269 -9.21 -1.69 -6.56
CA LEU A 269 -8.63 -0.38 -6.22
C LEU A 269 -9.56 0.47 -5.36
N SER A 270 -10.87 0.43 -5.66
CA SER A 270 -11.89 1.18 -4.94
C SER A 270 -11.90 0.86 -3.45
N ASP A 271 -11.68 -0.40 -3.10
CA ASP A 271 -11.72 -0.89 -1.73
C ASP A 271 -10.46 -0.52 -0.96
N ALA A 272 -9.30 -0.63 -1.63
CA ALA A 272 -8.03 -0.16 -1.10
C ALA A 272 -8.07 1.35 -0.86
N LYS A 273 -8.56 2.12 -1.85
CA LYS A 273 -8.71 3.57 -1.74
C LYS A 273 -9.67 3.96 -0.62
N LYS A 274 -10.83 3.30 -0.50
CA LYS A 274 -11.78 3.51 0.60
C LYS A 274 -11.11 3.31 1.97
N LEU A 275 -10.36 2.22 2.16
CA LEU A 275 -9.68 1.99 3.44
C LEU A 275 -8.53 2.98 3.68
N HIS A 276 -7.75 3.30 2.66
CA HIS A 276 -6.67 4.28 2.77
C HIS A 276 -7.18 5.68 3.12
N ASP A 277 -8.10 6.22 2.32
CA ASP A 277 -8.71 7.54 2.53
C ASP A 277 -9.37 7.60 3.91
N TYR A 278 -9.96 6.48 4.35
CA TYR A 278 -10.52 6.32 5.68
C TYR A 278 -9.47 6.38 6.79
N ILE A 279 -8.44 5.50 6.79
CA ILE A 279 -7.41 5.49 7.85
C ILE A 279 -6.71 6.85 7.89
N PHE A 280 -6.45 7.44 6.72
CA PHE A 280 -5.89 8.78 6.61
C PHE A 280 -6.82 9.83 7.24
N LYS A 281 -8.14 9.77 6.98
CA LYS A 281 -9.13 10.65 7.62
C LYS A 281 -9.24 10.41 9.14
N CYS A 282 -9.14 9.17 9.62
CA CYS A 282 -9.06 8.86 11.06
C CYS A 282 -7.83 9.46 11.70
N GLN A 283 -6.67 9.31 11.06
CA GLN A 283 -5.42 9.89 11.52
C GLN A 283 -5.52 11.41 11.51
N GLN A 284 -6.10 12.01 10.46
CA GLN A 284 -6.39 13.44 10.44
C GLN A 284 -7.35 13.87 11.56
N ILE A 285 -8.42 13.11 11.83
CA ILE A 285 -9.39 13.41 12.90
C ILE A 285 -8.76 13.23 14.28
N ASN A 286 -8.05 12.13 14.54
CA ASN A 286 -7.31 11.94 15.80
C ASN A 286 -6.22 12.99 16.00
N ASN A 287 -5.57 13.42 14.91
CA ASN A 287 -4.54 14.47 14.96
C ASN A 287 -5.15 15.88 14.98
N SER A 288 -6.43 16.06 14.66
CA SER A 288 -7.15 17.35 14.66
C SER A 288 -8.17 17.50 15.79
N MET A 289 -8.57 16.41 16.45
CA MET A 289 -9.44 16.45 17.61
C MET A 289 -8.62 16.89 18.82
N PRO A 290 -8.98 18.03 19.41
CA PRO A 290 -8.37 18.41 20.64
C PRO A 290 -8.93 17.51 21.76
N VAL A 291 -8.28 16.42 22.19
CA VAL A 291 -8.45 15.75 23.52
C VAL A 291 -8.50 16.78 24.67
N GLN A 292 -9.66 17.35 24.93
CA GLN A 292 -9.96 18.19 26.07
C GLN A 292 -10.89 17.34 26.91
N VAL A 293 -10.29 16.59 27.83
CA VAL A 293 -11.03 16.01 28.94
C VAL A 293 -11.25 17.15 29.93
N SER A 294 -12.40 17.80 29.84
CA SER A 294 -12.96 18.49 30.99
C SER A 294 -14.45 18.19 31.03
N ARG A 295 -14.85 17.59 32.16
CA ARG A 295 -16.24 17.36 32.53
C ARG A 295 -17.02 18.68 32.41
N THR A 296 -18.30 18.53 32.09
CA THR A 296 -19.41 19.50 32.16
C THR A 296 -19.55 20.56 31.05
N ASN A 297 -20.58 20.32 30.23
CA ASN A 297 -21.59 21.23 29.65
C ASN A 297 -21.18 22.56 28.99
N GLN A 298 -21.68 22.69 27.74
CA GLN A 298 -21.90 23.88 26.90
C GLN A 298 -20.85 24.22 25.82
N ILE A 299 -21.34 24.11 24.57
CA ILE A 299 -20.77 24.48 23.26
C ILE A 299 -21.13 25.97 23.03
N PRO A 300 -20.30 26.87 22.40
CA PRO A 300 -20.15 26.87 20.93
C PRO A 300 -18.87 27.43 20.24
N VAL A 301 -18.53 26.77 19.11
CA VAL A 301 -18.22 27.22 17.72
C VAL A 301 -17.30 28.45 17.48
N TYR A 302 -16.30 28.35 16.57
CA TYR A 302 -16.20 29.12 15.29
C TYR A 302 -14.91 28.91 14.44
N LYS A 303 -15.15 28.81 13.12
CA LYS A 303 -14.42 29.24 11.90
C LYS A 303 -13.01 28.73 11.51
N MET A 304 -12.97 28.24 10.26
CA MET A 304 -11.78 28.03 9.41
C MET A 304 -11.08 29.35 9.08
N GLN A 305 -9.75 29.37 9.09
CA GLN A 305 -8.91 30.08 8.12
C GLN A 305 -7.44 29.61 8.20
N ASP A 306 -6.78 29.65 7.04
CA ASP A 306 -5.38 29.35 6.70
C ASP A 306 -4.88 27.90 6.56
N SER A 307 -4.68 27.54 5.29
CA SER A 307 -4.16 26.26 4.77
C SER A 307 -2.63 26.22 4.62
N LYS A 308 -1.87 27.14 5.23
CA LYS A 308 -0.40 27.21 5.10
C LYS A 308 0.42 26.91 6.36
N ARG A 309 -0.22 26.46 7.45
CA ARG A 309 0.46 25.96 8.68
C ARG A 309 -0.13 24.63 9.15
N ARG A 310 -0.40 23.72 8.21
CA ARG A 310 -0.86 22.37 8.56
C ARG A 310 0.36 21.56 8.98
N ILE A 311 0.26 20.92 10.16
CA ILE A 311 1.19 19.94 10.75
C ILE A 311 2.04 20.43 11.95
N ILE A 312 1.60 21.40 12.77
CA ILE A 312 2.00 21.40 14.21
C ILE A 312 0.82 21.75 15.13
N ASN A 313 -0.34 21.12 14.92
CA ASN A 313 -1.51 21.27 15.80
C ASN A 313 -1.74 20.05 16.71
N LEU A 314 -0.65 19.40 17.14
CA LEU A 314 -0.71 18.52 18.31
C LEU A 314 -0.96 19.41 19.53
N LYS A 315 -1.98 19.10 20.32
CA LYS A 315 -2.39 19.93 21.46
C LYS A 315 -1.23 20.22 22.41
N GLY A 316 -1.31 21.38 23.06
CA GLY A 316 -0.31 21.86 24.00
C GLY A 316 0.31 23.14 23.48
N LYS A 317 0.55 24.08 24.40
CA LYS A 317 1.25 25.31 24.09
C LYS A 317 2.66 24.96 23.59
N THR A 318 3.06 25.51 22.44
CA THR A 318 4.46 25.45 22.02
C THR A 318 5.28 26.25 23.02
N ILE A 319 6.24 25.60 23.67
CA ILE A 319 7.11 26.21 24.68
C ILE A 319 8.34 26.78 23.99
N LEU A 320 8.95 25.99 23.10
CA LEU A 320 10.15 26.36 22.37
C LEU A 320 10.10 25.77 20.95
N GLU A 321 10.57 26.53 19.96
CA GLU A 321 10.68 26.08 18.58
C GLU A 321 11.89 26.72 17.92
N SER A 322 12.75 25.92 17.28
CA SER A 322 13.93 26.41 16.59
C SER A 322 14.38 25.45 15.51
N GLN A 323 15.08 25.95 14.50
CA GLN A 323 15.75 25.11 13.51
C GLN A 323 17.10 24.62 14.06
N VAL A 324 17.29 23.31 14.11
CA VAL A 324 18.48 22.66 14.67
C VAL A 324 18.98 21.56 13.73
N GLU A 325 20.17 21.01 13.98
CA GLU A 325 20.63 19.80 13.30
C GLU A 325 20.36 18.55 14.15
N LYS A 326 19.75 17.52 13.59
CA LYS A 326 19.59 16.21 14.22
C LYS A 326 20.60 15.21 13.67
N LYS A 327 21.24 14.44 14.55
CA LYS A 327 22.11 13.34 14.15
C LYS A 327 21.29 12.14 13.68
N ILE A 328 21.62 11.63 12.49
CA ILE A 328 20.92 10.50 11.85
C ILE A 328 21.72 9.21 11.96
N ASN A 329 23.03 9.33 11.87
CA ASN A 329 23.98 8.24 12.02
C ASN A 329 25.31 8.78 12.58
N SER A 330 26.36 7.97 12.62
CA SER A 330 27.65 8.36 13.22
C SER A 330 28.29 9.60 12.57
N THR A 331 28.04 9.86 11.30
CA THR A 331 28.72 10.90 10.51
C THR A 331 27.80 12.01 10.00
N GLN A 332 26.48 11.79 9.95
CA GLN A 332 25.54 12.68 9.26
C GLN A 332 24.61 13.42 10.21
N TRP A 333 24.48 14.72 9.94
CA TRP A 333 23.55 15.65 10.55
C TRP A 333 22.57 16.17 9.48
N LYS A 334 21.32 16.41 9.87
CA LYS A 334 20.28 16.97 8.99
C LYS A 334 19.53 18.09 9.69
N ASN A 335 19.15 19.12 8.95
CA ASN A 335 18.33 20.21 9.47
C ASN A 335 16.92 19.71 9.81
N VAL A 336 16.47 20.05 11.01
CA VAL A 336 15.11 19.78 11.49
C VAL A 336 14.54 21.03 12.15
N ILE A 337 13.22 21.21 12.09
CA ILE A 337 12.49 22.10 13.00
C ILE A 337 12.21 21.28 14.25
N LEU A 338 12.80 21.67 15.38
CA LEU A 338 12.58 21.03 16.67
C LEU A 338 11.57 21.87 17.46
N THR A 339 10.50 21.23 17.93
CA THR A 339 9.39 21.89 18.66
C THR A 339 9.16 21.18 19.99
N LEU A 340 9.32 21.89 21.11
CA LEU A 340 8.98 21.45 22.45
C LEU A 340 7.56 21.86 22.80
N LYS A 341 6.75 20.90 23.25
CA LYS A 341 5.42 21.13 23.82
C LYS A 341 5.34 20.54 25.23
N GLU A 342 4.29 20.90 25.96
CA GLU A 342 4.04 20.49 27.36
C GLU A 342 4.15 18.97 27.63
N HIS A 343 3.97 18.11 26.63
CA HIS A 343 3.94 16.65 26.83
C HIS A 343 4.88 15.87 25.91
N ALA A 344 5.47 16.51 24.88
CA ALA A 344 6.29 15.82 23.90
C ALA A 344 7.29 16.76 23.20
N LEU A 345 8.37 16.16 22.72
CA LEU A 345 9.35 16.78 21.84
C LEU A 345 9.14 16.27 20.42
N PHE A 346 9.02 17.18 19.46
CA PHE A 346 8.77 16.90 18.04
C PHE A 346 9.93 17.37 17.18
N TRP A 347 10.23 16.64 16.11
CA TRP A 347 11.09 17.15 15.05
C TRP A 347 10.55 16.81 13.66
N GLU A 348 10.69 17.76 12.75
CA GLU A 348 10.33 17.66 11.33
C GLU A 348 11.57 17.97 10.49
N PHE A 349 11.88 17.14 9.50
CA PHE A 349 13.01 17.40 8.61
C PHE A 349 12.69 18.54 7.63
N VAL A 350 13.59 19.51 7.49
CA VAL A 350 13.34 20.67 6.61
C VAL A 350 13.18 20.26 5.15
N ASP A 351 13.91 19.23 4.72
CA ASP A 351 13.95 18.79 3.32
C ASP A 351 12.99 17.64 3.00
N THR A 352 12.34 17.05 4.01
CA THR A 352 11.45 15.90 3.84
C THR A 352 10.24 16.06 4.75
N GLU A 353 9.02 15.81 4.26
CA GLU A 353 7.77 15.83 5.06
C GLU A 353 7.69 14.70 6.13
N GLU A 354 8.84 14.18 6.57
CA GLU A 354 8.98 13.19 7.63
C GLU A 354 9.06 13.90 9.00
N TYR A 355 8.22 13.44 9.93
CA TYR A 355 8.21 13.92 11.30
C TYR A 355 8.31 12.75 12.30
N SER A 356 8.76 13.04 13.51
CA SER A 356 8.82 12.06 14.61
C SER A 356 8.73 12.78 15.96
N ASN A 357 8.46 12.02 17.02
CA ASN A 357 8.29 12.57 18.35
C ASN A 357 8.78 11.63 19.46
N ILE A 358 8.98 12.22 20.65
CA ILE A 358 9.25 11.52 21.92
C ILE A 358 8.33 12.10 22.99
N GLU A 359 7.63 11.23 23.74
CA GLU A 359 6.87 11.65 24.93
C GLU A 359 7.83 12.05 26.05
N LEU A 360 7.63 13.21 26.68
CA LEU A 360 8.57 13.73 27.68
C LEU A 360 8.77 12.78 28.87
N LYS A 361 7.70 12.10 29.32
CA LYS A 361 7.76 11.09 30.40
C LYS A 361 8.66 9.87 30.10
N SER A 362 9.09 9.69 28.85
CA SER A 362 9.97 8.58 28.45
C SER A 362 11.45 8.95 28.45
N ILE A 363 11.77 10.24 28.65
CA ILE A 363 13.14 10.74 28.74
C ILE A 363 13.68 10.35 30.12
N SER A 364 14.75 9.54 30.14
CA SER A 364 15.42 9.12 31.38
C SER A 364 16.63 10.00 31.70
N THR A 365 17.34 10.46 30.69
CA THR A 365 18.58 11.26 30.86
C THR A 365 18.67 12.36 29.82
N ILE A 366 19.11 13.54 30.25
CA ILE A 366 19.48 14.67 29.39
C ILE A 366 20.96 14.96 29.59
N GLU A 367 21.75 14.84 28.52
CA GLU A 367 23.18 15.18 28.55
C GLU A 367 23.46 16.40 27.67
N GLN A 368 24.25 17.35 28.17
CA GLN A 368 24.67 18.51 27.39
C GLN A 368 26.18 18.54 27.21
N CYS A 369 26.62 18.91 26.00
CA CYS A 369 28.03 19.12 25.67
C CYS A 369 28.17 20.24 24.62
N ASN A 370 28.60 21.44 25.07
CA ASN A 370 28.69 22.64 24.23
C ASN A 370 27.34 22.97 23.54
N ARG A 371 27.34 23.05 22.20
CA ARG A 371 26.16 23.33 21.37
C ARG A 371 25.36 22.08 21.02
N MET A 372 25.61 20.97 21.71
CA MET A 372 24.92 19.70 21.49
C MET A 372 24.26 19.26 22.77
N PHE A 373 23.10 18.65 22.62
CA PHE A 373 22.46 17.92 23.69
C PHE A 373 21.97 16.57 23.20
N THR A 374 21.91 15.62 24.12
CA THR A 374 21.54 14.24 23.90
C THR A 374 20.40 13.90 24.84
N ILE A 375 19.36 13.29 24.28
CA ILE A 375 18.23 12.76 25.02
C ILE A 375 18.31 11.24 24.96
N ILE A 376 18.23 10.59 26.11
CA ILE A 376 18.17 9.14 26.22
C ILE A 376 16.75 8.75 26.65
N VAL A 377 16.14 7.84 25.89
CA VAL A 377 14.78 7.36 26.13
C VAL A 377 14.85 5.96 26.72
N ASN A 378 14.21 5.78 27.88
CA ASN A 378 14.21 4.58 28.74
C ASN A 378 15.51 4.29 29.52
N ASP A 379 15.37 3.66 30.68
CA ASP A 379 16.45 3.35 31.63
C ASP A 379 17.51 2.37 31.11
N GLN A 380 17.24 1.70 29.99
CA GLN A 380 18.17 0.76 29.35
C GLN A 380 19.08 1.42 28.29
N ASN A 381 19.07 2.75 28.15
CA ASN A 381 19.89 3.50 27.20
C ASN A 381 19.73 3.07 25.72
N THR A 382 18.58 2.51 25.33
CA THR A 382 18.43 1.87 24.02
C THR A 382 18.20 2.85 22.87
N VAL A 383 17.70 4.05 23.15
CA VAL A 383 17.43 5.05 22.12
C VAL A 383 18.05 6.39 22.52
N GLN A 384 19.06 6.80 21.75
CA GLN A 384 19.77 8.06 21.91
C GLN A 384 19.40 9.00 20.76
N GLN A 385 18.87 10.18 21.06
CA GLN A 385 18.68 11.26 20.09
C GLN A 385 19.66 12.38 20.37
N GLN A 386 20.41 12.81 19.36
CA GLN A 386 21.37 13.91 19.49
C GLN A 386 20.97 15.08 18.59
N PHE A 387 20.97 16.27 19.18
CA PHE A 387 20.65 17.52 18.51
C PHE A 387 21.83 18.50 18.66
N ARG A 388 22.05 19.33 17.64
CA ARG A 388 23.03 20.40 17.63
C ARG A 388 22.34 21.70 17.27
N VAL A 389 22.53 22.70 18.11
CA VAL A 389 21.96 24.05 18.01
C VAL A 389 23.02 25.05 17.56
N SER A 390 22.61 26.27 17.25
CA SER A 390 23.51 27.29 16.69
C SER A 390 24.45 27.86 17.74
N THR A 391 23.99 27.98 18.99
CA THR A 391 24.75 28.60 20.10
C THR A 391 24.73 27.76 21.37
N ILE A 392 25.64 28.05 22.32
CA ILE A 392 25.65 27.37 23.63
C ILE A 392 24.43 27.82 24.45
N HIS A 393 24.07 29.10 24.37
CA HIS A 393 22.90 29.64 25.05
C HIS A 393 21.59 28.95 24.62
N GLU A 394 21.45 28.68 23.32
CA GLU A 394 20.33 27.91 22.79
C GLU A 394 20.33 26.47 23.33
N ALA A 395 21.52 25.86 23.53
CA ALA A 395 21.61 24.52 24.12
C ALA A 395 21.15 24.54 25.59
N ASP A 396 21.56 25.56 26.35
CA ASP A 396 21.15 25.77 27.74
C ASP A 396 19.63 26.00 27.85
N GLU A 397 19.05 26.74 26.91
CA GLU A 397 17.60 26.98 26.84
C GLU A 397 16.84 25.67 26.59
N TRP A 398 17.27 24.89 25.59
CA TRP A 398 16.65 23.60 25.28
C TRP A 398 16.75 22.60 26.43
N THR A 399 17.93 22.41 27.02
CA THR A 399 18.13 21.45 28.12
C THR A 399 17.45 21.91 29.40
N GLY A 400 17.43 23.21 29.68
CA GLY A 400 16.71 23.80 30.82
C GLY A 400 15.20 23.59 30.73
N GLN A 401 14.59 23.84 29.57
CA GLN A 401 13.15 23.61 29.37
C GLN A 401 12.80 22.12 29.42
N LEU A 402 13.62 21.26 28.83
CA LEU A 402 13.41 19.80 28.89
C LEU A 402 13.50 19.31 30.33
N SER A 403 14.55 19.69 31.07
CA SER A 403 14.75 19.34 32.47
C SER A 403 13.58 19.78 33.35
N TYR A 404 13.10 21.01 33.17
CA TYR A 404 11.95 21.55 33.90
C TYR A 404 10.65 20.76 33.66
N LEU A 405 10.42 20.29 32.43
CA LEU A 405 9.18 19.58 32.08
C LEU A 405 9.22 18.08 32.42
N THR A 406 10.40 17.49 32.52
CA THR A 406 10.57 16.05 32.79
C THR A 406 10.99 15.74 34.23
N ASP A 407 11.35 16.74 35.03
CA ASP A 407 12.02 16.59 36.32
C ASP A 407 13.31 15.73 36.23
N VAL A 408 14.03 15.81 35.10
CA VAL A 408 15.28 15.05 34.86
C VAL A 408 16.47 15.98 35.01
N GLU A 409 17.47 15.60 35.81
CA GLU A 409 18.69 16.37 35.98
C GLU A 409 19.56 16.38 34.72
N ILE A 410 20.16 17.54 34.42
CA ILE A 410 21.05 17.72 33.28
C ILE A 410 22.45 17.24 33.65
N THR A 411 22.97 16.25 32.92
CA THR A 411 24.37 15.84 33.02
C THR A 411 25.24 16.64 32.05
N PHE A 412 26.08 17.53 32.59
CA PHE A 412 27.03 18.27 31.77
C PHE A 412 28.28 17.42 31.49
N LYS A 413 28.46 17.01 30.24
CA LYS A 413 29.72 16.43 29.78
C LYS A 413 30.69 17.57 29.52
N VAL A 414 31.53 17.86 30.52
CA VAL A 414 32.70 18.72 30.32
C VAL A 414 33.55 18.04 29.27
N LEU A 415 33.63 18.63 28.08
CA LEU A 415 34.55 18.19 27.06
C LEU A 415 35.94 18.43 27.66
N GLU A 416 36.60 17.35 28.13
CA GLU A 416 37.92 17.48 28.74
C GLU A 416 38.80 18.26 27.75
N LYS A 417 39.22 19.45 28.15
CA LYS A 417 40.07 20.34 27.35
C LYS A 417 41.37 19.65 26.90
N SER A 418 41.74 18.52 27.50
CA SER A 418 42.96 17.74 27.24
C SER A 418 43.13 17.35 25.77
N GLN A 419 42.11 16.77 25.12
CA GLN A 419 42.24 16.31 23.72
C GLN A 419 42.28 17.48 22.72
N THR A 420 41.54 18.55 22.99
CA THR A 420 41.52 19.70 22.09
C THR A 420 42.82 20.49 22.19
N LEU A 421 43.37 20.67 23.42
CA LEU A 421 44.66 21.34 23.62
C LEU A 421 45.81 20.52 23.03
N GLN A 422 45.79 19.19 23.17
CA GLN A 422 46.78 18.30 22.55
C GLN A 422 46.73 18.37 21.01
N ASN A 423 45.53 18.38 20.42
CA ASN A 423 45.39 18.52 18.97
C ASN A 423 45.83 19.91 18.47
N TYR A 424 45.55 20.97 19.22
CA TYR A 424 46.08 22.31 18.91
C TYR A 424 47.60 22.39 19.04
N GLN A 425 48.18 21.77 20.08
CA GLN A 425 49.64 21.70 20.26
C GLN A 425 50.31 20.88 19.17
N GLN A 426 49.75 19.73 18.78
CA GLN A 426 50.25 18.93 17.65
C GLN A 426 50.16 19.70 16.34
N ASN A 427 49.02 20.33 16.03
CA ASN A 427 48.87 21.10 14.80
C ASN A 427 49.79 22.33 14.75
N ALA A 428 50.03 22.99 15.89
CA ALA A 428 51.01 24.08 15.99
C ALA A 428 52.44 23.60 15.70
N LEU A 429 52.84 22.42 16.21
CA LEU A 429 54.14 21.81 15.94
C LEU A 429 54.30 21.41 14.47
N THR A 430 53.24 20.86 13.86
CA THR A 430 53.26 20.49 12.43
C THR A 430 53.39 21.72 11.53
N ASN A 431 52.67 22.80 11.84
CA ASN A 431 52.73 24.04 11.07
C ASN A 431 54.09 24.76 11.23
N GLN A 432 54.70 24.70 12.41
CA GLN A 432 56.08 25.20 12.60
C GLN A 432 57.09 24.42 11.77
N SER A 433 56.98 23.08 11.73
CA SER A 433 57.85 22.23 10.92
C SER A 433 57.73 22.52 9.42
N GLN A 434 56.50 22.68 8.92
CA GLN A 434 56.26 23.04 7.51
C GLN A 434 56.80 24.44 7.17
N THR A 435 56.63 25.41 8.08
CA THR A 435 57.16 26.77 7.89
C THR A 435 58.70 26.77 7.84
N GLN A 436 59.35 25.97 8.69
CA GLN A 436 60.80 25.80 8.67
C GLN A 436 61.29 25.12 7.38
N GLN A 437 60.57 24.13 6.87
CA GLN A 437 60.89 23.50 5.58
C GLN A 437 60.75 24.49 4.40
N LEU A 438 59.68 25.28 4.38
CA LEU A 438 59.45 26.28 3.35
C LEU A 438 60.53 27.37 3.37
N ASN A 439 60.94 27.81 4.56
CA ASN A 439 62.03 28.77 4.71
C ASN A 439 63.37 28.20 4.25
N LYS A 440 63.68 26.93 4.56
CA LYS A 440 64.89 26.25 4.04
C LYS A 440 64.89 26.18 2.51
N GLN A 441 63.75 25.89 1.89
CA GLN A 441 63.63 25.88 0.43
C GLN A 441 63.84 27.27 -0.16
N LYS A 442 63.25 28.31 0.42
CA LYS A 442 63.46 29.70 -0.02
C LYS A 442 64.92 30.13 0.11
N THR A 443 65.59 29.78 1.21
CA THR A 443 67.02 30.09 1.38
C THR A 443 67.89 29.36 0.36
N GLN A 444 67.60 28.09 0.06
CA GLN A 444 68.32 27.35 -1.00
C GLN A 444 68.09 27.98 -2.38
N GLN A 445 66.87 28.43 -2.67
CA GLN A 445 66.52 29.07 -3.93
C GLN A 445 67.23 30.42 -4.10
N GLN A 446 67.30 31.23 -3.03
CA GLN A 446 68.08 32.48 -3.03
C GLN A 446 69.58 32.24 -3.19
N GLN A 447 70.14 31.19 -2.57
CA GLN A 447 71.55 30.83 -2.78
C GLN A 447 71.83 30.35 -4.21
N LEU A 448 70.87 29.69 -4.87
CA LEU A 448 70.96 29.32 -6.27
C LEU A 448 70.87 30.54 -7.21
N GLU A 449 70.04 31.53 -6.88
CA GLU A 449 69.95 32.79 -7.64
C GLU A 449 71.21 33.65 -7.48
N GLN A 450 71.83 33.69 -6.30
CA GLN A 450 73.11 34.39 -6.10
C GLN A 450 74.30 33.70 -6.79
N LYS A 451 74.17 32.42 -7.15
CA LYS A 451 75.18 31.69 -7.95
C LYS A 451 74.96 31.78 -9.45
N LYS A 452 73.89 32.44 -9.93
CA LYS A 452 73.78 32.73 -11.37
C LYS A 452 74.75 33.87 -11.71
N PRO A 453 75.75 33.65 -12.57
CA PRO A 453 76.59 34.73 -13.04
C PRO A 453 75.71 35.79 -13.68
N SER A 454 75.95 37.05 -13.31
CA SER A 454 75.28 38.22 -13.87
C SER A 454 75.27 38.11 -15.40
N PHE A 455 74.08 38.17 -16.00
CA PHE A 455 73.88 38.17 -17.45
C PHE A 455 74.72 39.26 -18.17
N PHE A 456 75.13 40.30 -17.45
CA PHE A 456 76.02 41.35 -17.94
C PHE A 456 77.50 40.93 -18.07
N GLN A 457 77.94 39.81 -17.50
CA GLN A 457 79.29 39.26 -17.72
C GLN A 457 79.40 38.37 -18.97
N GLN A 458 78.28 37.99 -19.61
CA GLN A 458 78.31 37.18 -20.83
C GLN A 458 78.23 37.99 -22.14
N PHE A 459 77.93 39.29 -22.08
CA PHE A 459 77.72 40.12 -23.28
C PHE A 459 78.90 41.00 -23.73
N PHE A 460 80.02 41.02 -23.00
CA PHE A 460 81.17 41.88 -23.35
C PHE A 460 82.29 41.22 -24.19
N CYS A 461 82.10 40.00 -24.71
CA CYS A 461 83.14 39.36 -25.52
C CYS A 461 82.93 39.40 -27.04
N TRP A 462 81.85 40.00 -27.57
CA TRP A 462 81.56 39.97 -29.02
C TRP A 462 81.21 41.36 -29.55
N GLY A 463 82.23 42.15 -29.87
CA GLY A 463 82.13 43.43 -30.56
C GLY A 463 83.34 43.64 -31.48
N GLY A 464 83.44 42.82 -32.53
CA GLY A 464 84.38 43.02 -33.63
C GLY A 464 83.68 43.77 -34.77
N GLU A 465 83.92 45.08 -34.88
CA GLU A 465 83.52 45.86 -36.04
C GLU A 465 84.50 45.67 -37.20
N ARG A 466 83.90 45.50 -38.38
CA ARG A 466 84.55 45.34 -39.67
C ARG A 466 84.76 46.71 -40.33
N LYS A 467 85.97 46.86 -40.88
CA LYS A 467 86.35 47.41 -42.20
C LYS A 467 85.83 48.78 -42.61
N GLU A 468 86.78 49.64 -43.00
CA GLU A 468 86.68 50.44 -44.22
C GLU A 468 88.08 50.68 -44.85
N GLN A 469 88.09 50.53 -46.19
CA GLN A 469 89.11 50.89 -47.20
C GLN A 469 90.36 50.01 -47.37
#